data_AF-X1K205-F1
#
_entry.id   AF-X1K205-F1
#
_cell.length_a   1.000
_cell.length_b   1.000
_cell.length_c   1.000
_cell.angle_alpha   90.00
_cell.angle_beta   90.00
_cell.angle_gamma   90.00
#
_symmetry.space_group_name_H-M   'P 1'
#
loop_
_entity.id
_entity.type
_entity.pdbx_description
1 polymer ?
#
loop_
_entity_poly.entity_id
_entity_poly.type
_entity_poly.pdbx_seq_one_letter_code
_entity_poly.pdbx_strand_id
1 'polypeptide(L)'
;LRTFFRFICKRHRIPDPMDIINPPRRSKTLMATLESGELMRILHSAQDLRDRAILTLIVDNGMRAGEVCSLLKHNIKQETVVVYGKTGWREVPISEETRWLLLQVAAKSPDEHVFHGHKGPITRFCIYRTVRKHMEKAGIKGPKLGPHRIRHGFGKNYLMEGGDLRSLQEIMGHTDIKTTQKYAALNLTDIIKKHRKFSPLRAVHAAAQESLFDTAQVVREAEAIVNEAKKEG
;
A
#
# COMPACT_ATOMS: atom_id res chain seq x y z
N LEU A 1 -26.88 -13.55 13.80
CA LEU A 1 -27.33 -14.27 15.00
C LEU A 1 -26.90 -13.62 16.31
N ARG A 2 -25.62 -13.60 16.72
CA ARG A 2 -25.21 -12.95 18.00
C ARG A 2 -25.73 -11.53 18.19
N THR A 3 -25.60 -10.66 17.20
CA THR A 3 -26.09 -9.27 17.29
C THR A 3 -27.61 -9.19 17.43
N PHE A 4 -28.33 -10.13 16.81
CA PHE A 4 -29.79 -10.21 16.86
C PHE A 4 -30.27 -10.70 18.24
N PHE A 5 -29.71 -11.79 18.75
CA PHE A 5 -30.01 -12.30 20.10
C PHE A 5 -29.61 -11.30 21.18
N ARG A 6 -28.41 -10.72 21.10
CA ARG A 6 -28.00 -9.67 22.04
C ARG A 6 -28.96 -8.47 22.07
N PHE A 7 -29.48 -8.06 20.91
CA PHE A 7 -30.46 -6.98 20.83
C PHE A 7 -31.79 -7.36 21.49
N ILE A 8 -32.34 -8.53 21.16
CA ILE A 8 -33.61 -9.02 21.72
C ILE A 8 -33.46 -9.30 23.22
N CYS A 9 -32.43 -10.02 23.62
CA CYS A 9 -32.16 -10.39 25.01
C CYS A 9 -31.95 -9.16 25.90
N LYS A 10 -31.23 -8.14 25.41
CA LYS A 10 -31.11 -6.86 26.11
C LYS A 10 -32.45 -6.12 26.21
N ARG A 11 -33.27 -6.14 25.15
CA ARG A 11 -34.58 -5.46 25.11
C ARG A 11 -35.61 -6.13 26.02
N HIS A 12 -35.62 -7.45 26.08
CA HIS A 12 -36.57 -8.25 26.85
C HIS A 12 -36.03 -8.71 28.20
N ARG A 13 -34.80 -8.29 28.58
CA ARG A 13 -34.11 -8.66 29.83
C ARG A 13 -34.05 -10.18 30.07
N ILE A 14 -33.91 -10.94 29.00
CA ILE A 14 -33.76 -12.41 29.04
C ILE A 14 -32.29 -12.79 28.81
N PRO A 15 -31.82 -13.92 29.35
CA PRO A 15 -30.45 -14.40 29.11
C PRO A 15 -30.15 -14.58 27.60
N ASP A 16 -28.93 -14.25 27.16
CA ASP A 16 -28.52 -14.44 25.76
C ASP A 16 -28.05 -15.90 25.55
N PRO A 17 -28.78 -16.72 24.77
CA PRO A 17 -28.39 -18.11 24.52
C PRO A 17 -27.08 -18.23 23.75
N MET A 18 -26.63 -17.14 23.11
CA MET A 18 -25.37 -17.10 22.38
C MET A 18 -24.14 -16.94 23.28
N ASP A 19 -24.30 -16.67 24.58
CA ASP A 19 -23.18 -16.57 25.53
C ASP A 19 -22.51 -17.93 25.79
N ILE A 20 -23.28 -19.02 25.68
CA ILE A 20 -22.81 -20.40 25.89
C ILE A 20 -22.12 -20.96 24.63
N ILE A 21 -22.45 -20.42 23.46
CA ILE A 21 -21.96 -20.92 22.18
C ILE A 21 -20.56 -20.36 21.96
N ASN A 22 -19.51 -21.19 21.88
CA ASN A 22 -18.21 -20.71 21.44
C ASN A 22 -18.23 -20.40 19.93
N PRO A 23 -17.72 -19.23 19.49
CA PRO A 23 -17.64 -18.95 18.07
C PRO A 23 -16.69 -19.97 17.41
N PRO A 24 -17.02 -20.49 16.21
CA PRO A 24 -16.15 -21.42 15.52
C PRO A 24 -14.80 -20.74 15.29
N ARG A 25 -13.70 -21.44 15.61
CA ARG A 25 -12.34 -20.95 15.35
C ARG A 25 -12.18 -20.76 13.85
N ARG A 26 -12.30 -19.52 13.39
CA ARG A 26 -11.89 -19.17 12.03
C ARG A 26 -10.38 -19.14 12.03
N SER A 27 -9.77 -20.04 11.26
CA SER A 27 -8.36 -19.90 10.93
C SER A 27 -8.15 -18.50 10.35
N LYS A 28 -7.11 -17.79 10.84
CA LYS A 28 -6.70 -16.54 10.22
C LYS A 28 -6.11 -16.90 8.87
N THR A 29 -6.95 -16.95 7.83
CA THR A 29 -6.46 -17.06 6.46
C THR A 29 -5.67 -15.79 6.18
N LEU A 30 -4.35 -15.91 6.09
CA LEU A 30 -3.52 -14.86 5.50
C LEU A 30 -4.04 -14.68 4.07
N MET A 31 -4.62 -13.51 3.77
CA MET A 31 -5.13 -13.26 2.43
C MET A 31 -3.93 -13.24 1.48
N ALA A 32 -4.02 -14.05 0.42
CA ALA A 32 -3.01 -14.10 -0.64
C ALA A 32 -2.76 -12.68 -1.15
N THR A 33 -1.55 -12.20 -0.88
CA THR A 33 -1.13 -10.84 -1.19
C THR A 33 -0.62 -10.80 -2.62
N LEU A 34 -0.76 -9.66 -3.31
CA LEU A 34 -0.29 -9.54 -4.68
C LEU A 34 1.22 -9.29 -4.69
N GLU A 35 1.96 -10.18 -5.35
CA GLU A 35 3.41 -10.03 -5.55
C GLU A 35 3.69 -8.90 -6.55
N SER A 36 4.89 -8.31 -6.52
CA SER A 36 5.27 -7.20 -7.42
C SER A 36 5.09 -7.56 -8.90
N GLY A 37 5.40 -8.79 -9.29
CA GLY A 37 5.19 -9.28 -10.65
C GLY A 37 3.71 -9.39 -11.03
N GLU A 38 2.82 -9.68 -10.07
CA GLU A 38 1.36 -9.67 -10.30
C GLU A 38 0.84 -8.25 -10.48
N LEU A 39 1.30 -7.31 -9.65
CA LEU A 39 0.95 -5.89 -9.75
C LEU A 39 1.38 -5.32 -11.10
N MET A 40 2.62 -5.63 -11.53
CA MET A 40 3.13 -5.22 -12.84
C MET A 40 2.25 -5.73 -13.99
N ARG A 41 1.86 -7.02 -13.98
CA ARG A 41 0.94 -7.56 -15.00
C ARG A 41 -0.43 -6.88 -15.00
N ILE A 42 -0.97 -6.53 -13.82
CA ILE A 42 -2.24 -5.79 -13.71
C ILE A 42 -2.09 -4.40 -14.32
N LEU A 43 -1.01 -3.67 -14.02
CA LEU A 43 -0.78 -2.34 -14.57
C LEU A 43 -0.62 -2.38 -16.10
N HIS A 44 0.16 -3.33 -16.62
CA HIS A 44 0.37 -3.49 -18.07
C HIS A 44 -0.88 -3.98 -18.83
N SER A 45 -1.87 -4.57 -18.16
CA SER A 45 -3.09 -5.02 -18.85
C SER A 45 -4.02 -3.87 -19.25
N ALA A 46 -3.85 -2.69 -18.64
CA ALA A 46 -4.62 -1.49 -18.96
C ALA A 46 -3.97 -0.67 -20.07
N GLN A 47 -4.61 -0.68 -21.23
CA GLN A 47 -4.19 0.07 -22.42
C GLN A 47 -4.88 1.45 -22.49
N ASP A 48 -6.11 1.54 -21.99
CA ASP A 48 -6.80 2.82 -21.93
C ASP A 48 -6.32 3.66 -20.74
N LEU A 49 -6.17 4.96 -21.00
CA LEU A 49 -5.60 5.92 -20.05
C LEU A 49 -6.38 5.94 -18.72
N ARG A 50 -7.72 5.86 -18.79
CA ARG A 50 -8.59 5.91 -17.62
C ARG A 50 -8.37 4.70 -16.71
N ASP A 51 -8.45 3.49 -17.26
CA ASP A 51 -8.27 2.27 -16.48
C ASP A 51 -6.82 2.20 -15.93
N ARG A 52 -5.82 2.66 -16.70
CA ARG A 52 -4.43 2.75 -16.22
C ARG A 52 -4.31 3.68 -15.01
N ALA A 53 -4.85 4.89 -15.08
CA ALA A 53 -4.87 5.82 -13.96
C ALA A 53 -5.60 5.28 -12.72
N ILE A 54 -6.74 4.59 -12.92
CA ILE A 54 -7.48 3.94 -11.82
C ILE A 54 -6.62 2.88 -11.13
N LEU A 55 -5.96 2.01 -11.90
CA LEU A 55 -5.14 0.93 -11.35
C LEU A 55 -3.91 1.48 -10.65
N THR A 56 -3.16 2.38 -11.30
CA THR A 56 -1.96 2.99 -10.73
C THR A 56 -2.31 3.69 -9.41
N LEU A 57 -3.38 4.49 -9.37
CA LEU A 57 -3.81 5.16 -8.14
C LEU A 57 -4.09 4.17 -6.99
N ILE A 58 -4.83 3.09 -7.26
CA ILE A 58 -5.16 2.10 -6.21
C ILE A 58 -3.93 1.33 -5.76
N VAL A 59 -2.98 1.04 -6.67
CA VAL A 59 -1.72 0.36 -6.34
C VAL A 59 -0.81 1.26 -5.50
N ASP A 60 -0.72 2.53 -5.86
CA ASP A 60 0.20 3.52 -5.26
C ASP A 60 -0.16 3.86 -3.82
N ASN A 61 -1.46 4.00 -3.50
CA ASN A 61 -1.88 4.46 -2.17
C ASN A 61 -2.99 3.61 -1.50
N GLY A 62 -3.44 2.55 -2.16
CA GLY A 62 -4.45 1.64 -1.62
C GLY A 62 -5.84 2.28 -1.43
N MET A 63 -6.19 3.36 -2.11
CA MET A 63 -7.50 4.05 -1.96
C MET A 63 -8.72 3.11 -2.09
N ARG A 64 -9.80 3.45 -1.39
CA ARG A 64 -11.07 2.71 -1.52
C ARG A 64 -11.72 3.05 -2.86
N ALA A 65 -12.36 2.06 -3.48
CA ALA A 65 -13.07 2.28 -4.75
C ALA A 65 -14.11 3.42 -4.73
N GLY A 66 -14.72 3.70 -3.57
CA GLY A 66 -15.62 4.84 -3.40
C GLY A 66 -14.90 6.18 -3.40
N GLU A 67 -13.69 6.24 -2.83
CA GLU A 67 -12.86 7.46 -2.80
C GLU A 67 -12.29 7.74 -4.20
N VAL A 68 -11.93 6.69 -4.94
CA VAL A 68 -11.44 6.83 -6.32
C VAL A 68 -12.52 7.39 -7.25
N CYS A 69 -13.75 6.87 -7.16
CA CYS A 69 -14.81 7.32 -8.07
C CYS A 69 -15.32 8.74 -7.77
N SER A 70 -15.11 9.25 -6.55
CA SER A 70 -15.50 10.60 -6.14
C SER A 70 -14.36 11.61 -6.21
N LEU A 71 -13.22 11.26 -6.81
CA LEU A 71 -12.07 12.15 -6.89
C LEU A 71 -12.36 13.35 -7.80
N LEU A 72 -12.13 14.56 -7.30
CA LEU A 72 -12.31 15.81 -8.04
C LEU A 72 -10.97 16.37 -8.53
N LYS A 73 -11.00 17.10 -9.65
CA LYS A 73 -9.82 17.67 -10.30
C LYS A 73 -9.01 18.58 -9.38
N HIS A 74 -9.70 19.48 -8.68
CA HIS A 74 -9.07 20.41 -7.74
C HIS A 74 -8.48 19.75 -6.49
N ASN A 75 -8.69 18.45 -6.28
CA ASN A 75 -8.07 17.70 -5.18
C ASN A 75 -6.72 17.08 -5.56
N ILE A 76 -6.31 17.14 -6.83
CA ILE A 76 -4.99 16.69 -7.28
C ILE A 76 -3.98 17.81 -7.02
N LYS A 77 -3.02 17.59 -6.11
CA LYS A 77 -1.93 18.54 -5.83
C LYS A 77 -0.62 18.07 -6.48
N GLN A 78 0.50 18.67 -6.09
CA GLN A 78 1.83 18.35 -6.64
C GLN A 78 2.34 16.98 -6.21
N GLU A 79 2.20 16.62 -4.93
CA GLU A 79 2.72 15.37 -4.36
C GLU A 79 1.63 14.53 -3.68
N THR A 80 0.41 15.06 -3.63
CA THR A 80 -0.68 14.50 -2.83
C THR A 80 -2.02 14.60 -3.54
N VAL A 81 -2.98 13.84 -3.05
CA VAL A 81 -4.39 13.94 -3.41
C VAL A 81 -5.23 14.05 -2.13
N VAL A 82 -6.17 14.99 -2.12
CA VAL A 82 -7.18 15.09 -1.06
C VAL A 82 -8.32 14.14 -1.37
N VAL A 83 -8.65 13.28 -0.42
CA VAL A 83 -9.69 12.25 -0.61
C VAL A 83 -10.73 12.34 0.49
N TYR A 84 -12.00 12.23 0.10
CA TYR A 84 -13.13 12.23 1.02
C TYR A 84 -13.69 10.81 1.14
N GLY A 85 -13.75 10.29 2.37
CA GLY A 85 -14.24 8.96 2.65
C GLY A 85 -15.24 8.93 3.80
N LYS A 86 -15.75 7.73 4.09
CA LYS A 86 -16.66 7.49 5.23
C LYS A 86 -16.09 7.95 6.58
N THR A 87 -14.77 7.97 6.69
CA THR A 87 -14.03 8.30 7.92
C THR A 87 -13.55 9.75 7.97
N GLY A 88 -14.02 10.61 7.07
CA GLY A 88 -13.57 11.99 6.91
C GLY A 88 -12.68 12.18 5.68
N TRP A 89 -12.03 13.34 5.61
CA TRP A 89 -11.07 13.65 4.56
C TRP A 89 -9.64 13.36 5.03
N ARG A 90 -8.77 13.06 4.08
CA ARG A 90 -7.33 12.94 4.32
C ARG A 90 -6.56 13.34 3.08
N GLU A 91 -5.31 13.71 3.28
CA GLU A 91 -4.37 13.98 2.20
C GLU A 91 -3.43 12.79 2.04
N VAL A 92 -3.32 12.27 0.82
CA VAL A 92 -2.63 11.01 0.55
C VAL A 92 -1.50 11.26 -0.45
N PRO A 93 -0.26 10.84 -0.16
CA PRO A 93 0.84 10.94 -1.10
C PRO A 93 0.55 10.17 -2.39
N ILE A 94 1.03 10.71 -3.51
CA ILE A 94 1.00 10.05 -4.81
C ILE A 94 2.36 10.18 -5.50
N SER A 95 2.74 9.16 -6.26
CA SER A 95 3.90 9.21 -7.14
C SER A 95 3.69 10.19 -8.29
N GLU A 96 4.80 10.63 -8.88
CA GLU A 96 4.79 11.48 -10.08
C GLU A 96 4.06 10.80 -11.25
N GLU A 97 4.26 9.48 -11.43
CA GLU A 97 3.55 8.69 -12.43
C GLU A 97 2.03 8.75 -12.22
N THR A 98 1.56 8.50 -10.99
CA THR A 98 0.14 8.60 -10.63
C THR A 98 -0.38 9.99 -10.94
N ARG A 99 0.34 11.05 -10.54
CA ARG A 99 -0.07 12.43 -10.78
C ARG A 99 -0.24 12.70 -12.26
N TRP A 100 0.76 12.35 -13.06
CA TRP A 100 0.74 12.59 -14.49
C TRP A 100 -0.45 11.91 -15.17
N LEU A 101 -0.72 10.64 -14.82
CA LEU A 101 -1.89 9.91 -15.32
C LEU A 101 -3.21 10.59 -14.91
N LEU A 102 -3.33 11.02 -13.66
CA LEU A 102 -4.53 11.70 -13.18
C LEU A 102 -4.79 13.01 -13.92
N LEU A 103 -3.75 13.82 -14.15
CA LEU A 103 -3.87 15.08 -14.89
C LEU A 103 -4.30 14.86 -16.34
N GLN A 104 -3.78 13.83 -17.00
CA GLN A 104 -4.20 13.51 -18.37
C GLN A 104 -5.65 13.05 -18.46
N VAL A 105 -6.12 12.26 -17.48
CA VAL A 105 -7.53 11.85 -17.42
C VAL A 105 -8.42 13.04 -17.09
N ALA A 106 -8.02 13.85 -16.10
CA ALA A 106 -8.73 15.06 -15.70
C ALA A 106 -8.88 16.06 -16.87
N ALA A 107 -7.83 16.27 -17.68
CA ALA A 107 -7.89 17.16 -18.83
C ALA A 107 -8.93 16.75 -19.87
N LYS A 108 -9.25 15.45 -19.96
CA LYS A 108 -10.27 14.91 -20.88
C LYS A 108 -11.66 14.78 -20.25
N SER A 109 -11.78 15.00 -18.95
CA SER A 109 -13.04 14.88 -18.24
C SER A 109 -13.93 16.10 -18.48
N PRO A 110 -15.24 15.92 -18.77
CA PRO A 110 -16.17 17.01 -19.07
C PRO A 110 -16.64 17.81 -17.84
N ASP A 111 -16.46 17.32 -16.61
CA ASP A 111 -16.91 18.00 -15.38
C ASP A 111 -15.85 18.00 -14.27
N GLU A 112 -16.20 18.35 -13.03
CA GLU A 112 -15.28 18.42 -11.89
C GLU A 112 -14.68 17.09 -11.45
N HIS A 113 -15.29 15.94 -11.79
CA HIS A 113 -14.76 14.63 -11.43
C HIS A 113 -13.57 14.27 -12.32
N VAL A 114 -12.63 13.51 -11.78
CA VAL A 114 -11.48 13.03 -12.57
C VAL A 114 -11.92 11.91 -13.52
N PHE A 115 -12.76 10.98 -13.07
CA PHE A 115 -13.04 9.76 -13.81
C PHE A 115 -14.48 9.69 -14.35
N HIS A 116 -14.59 9.48 -15.67
CA HIS A 116 -15.87 9.41 -16.38
C HIS A 116 -16.11 8.11 -17.14
N GLY A 117 -17.39 7.74 -17.19
CA GLY A 117 -17.94 6.77 -18.11
C GLY A 117 -18.78 7.46 -19.18
N HIS A 118 -19.48 6.67 -19.99
CA HIS A 118 -20.29 7.20 -21.08
C HIS A 118 -21.53 7.98 -20.61
N LYS A 119 -21.97 7.78 -19.37
CA LYS A 119 -23.18 8.40 -18.78
C LYS A 119 -22.88 9.43 -17.69
N GLY A 120 -21.64 9.92 -17.60
CA GLY A 120 -21.19 10.82 -16.53
C GLY A 120 -20.13 10.19 -15.61
N PRO A 121 -19.94 10.73 -14.38
CA PRO A 121 -18.95 10.25 -13.43
C PRO A 121 -19.08 8.74 -13.17
N ILE A 122 -17.94 8.04 -13.10
CA ILE A 122 -17.98 6.60 -12.87
C ILE A 122 -18.47 6.28 -11.46
N THR A 123 -19.10 5.12 -11.30
CA THR A 123 -19.52 4.63 -9.99
C THR A 123 -18.48 3.71 -9.38
N ARG A 124 -18.58 3.49 -8.06
CA ARG A 124 -17.80 2.48 -7.35
C ARG A 124 -17.89 1.09 -8.00
N PHE A 125 -19.04 0.72 -8.55
CA PHE A 125 -19.21 -0.57 -9.26
C PHE A 125 -18.40 -0.62 -10.55
N CYS A 126 -18.29 0.49 -11.28
CA CYS A 126 -17.41 0.59 -12.44
C CYS A 126 -15.95 0.31 -12.05
N ILE A 127 -15.47 0.93 -10.96
CA ILE A 127 -14.12 0.65 -10.42
C ILE A 127 -13.94 -0.84 -10.11
N TYR A 128 -14.89 -1.48 -9.41
CA TYR A 128 -14.81 -2.93 -9.15
C TYR A 128 -14.69 -3.74 -10.42
N ARG A 129 -15.51 -3.44 -11.43
CA ARG A 129 -15.51 -4.14 -12.71
C ARG A 129 -14.20 -3.93 -13.48
N THR A 130 -13.71 -2.69 -13.54
CA THR A 130 -12.43 -2.35 -14.17
C THR A 130 -11.29 -3.11 -13.51
N VAL A 131 -11.17 -3.04 -12.18
CA VAL A 131 -10.10 -3.74 -11.46
C VAL A 131 -10.21 -5.25 -11.66
N ARG A 132 -11.40 -5.83 -11.51
CA ARG A 132 -11.61 -7.27 -11.69
C ARG A 132 -11.22 -7.73 -13.10
N LYS A 133 -11.66 -7.01 -14.15
CA LYS A 133 -11.31 -7.27 -15.56
C LYS A 133 -9.79 -7.34 -15.74
N HIS A 134 -9.05 -6.39 -15.19
CA HIS A 134 -7.59 -6.33 -15.34
C HIS A 134 -6.87 -7.38 -14.50
N MET A 135 -7.38 -7.71 -13.32
CA MET A 135 -6.87 -8.86 -12.54
C MET A 135 -7.06 -10.18 -13.29
N GLU A 136 -8.22 -10.41 -13.91
CA GLU A 136 -8.49 -11.60 -14.71
C GLU A 136 -7.57 -11.67 -15.94
N LYS A 137 -7.40 -10.54 -16.67
CA LYS A 137 -6.47 -10.43 -17.80
C LYS A 137 -5.01 -10.71 -17.40
N ALA A 138 -4.59 -10.28 -16.21
CA ALA A 138 -3.26 -10.51 -15.68
C ALA A 138 -3.03 -11.96 -15.17
N GLY A 139 -4.02 -12.84 -15.34
CA GLY A 139 -3.97 -14.25 -14.92
C GLY A 139 -4.15 -14.46 -13.42
N ILE A 140 -4.63 -13.46 -12.69
CA ILE A 140 -4.78 -13.54 -11.23
C ILE A 140 -6.03 -14.34 -10.88
N LYS A 141 -5.83 -15.47 -10.20
CA LYS A 141 -6.90 -16.36 -9.75
C LYS A 141 -7.11 -16.23 -8.23
N GLY A 142 -8.24 -16.77 -7.75
CA GLY A 142 -8.55 -16.87 -6.32
C GLY A 142 -9.68 -15.96 -5.85
N PRO A 143 -10.03 -16.03 -4.55
CA PRO A 143 -11.19 -15.33 -4.01
C PRO A 143 -10.98 -13.80 -4.02
N LYS A 144 -12.10 -13.07 -4.11
CA LYS A 144 -12.17 -11.61 -3.95
C LYS A 144 -11.32 -10.81 -4.96
N LEU A 145 -11.46 -11.10 -6.25
CA LEU A 145 -10.92 -10.26 -7.32
C LEU A 145 -11.56 -8.87 -7.27
N GLY A 146 -10.75 -7.83 -7.05
CA GLY A 146 -11.19 -6.45 -6.99
C GLY A 146 -10.29 -5.52 -6.16
N PRO A 147 -10.68 -4.24 -6.04
CA PRO A 147 -9.91 -3.16 -5.41
C PRO A 147 -9.46 -3.48 -3.98
N HIS A 148 -10.27 -4.22 -3.21
CA HIS A 148 -9.92 -4.58 -1.84
C HIS A 148 -8.71 -5.50 -1.74
N ARG A 149 -8.47 -6.37 -2.75
CA ARG A 149 -7.30 -7.24 -2.80
C ARG A 149 -6.03 -6.45 -3.10
N ILE A 150 -6.11 -5.48 -4.02
CA ILE A 150 -5.01 -4.55 -4.30
C ILE A 150 -4.69 -3.69 -3.08
N ARG A 151 -5.71 -3.09 -2.45
CA ARG A 151 -5.55 -2.33 -1.19
C ARG A 151 -4.91 -3.18 -0.08
N HIS A 152 -5.24 -4.47 -0.02
CA HIS A 152 -4.60 -5.37 0.94
C HIS A 152 -3.13 -5.63 0.60
N GLY A 153 -2.85 -5.82 -0.69
CA GLY A 153 -1.50 -5.80 -1.28
C GLY A 153 -0.68 -4.60 -0.83
N PHE A 154 -1.19 -3.40 -1.09
CA PHE A 154 -0.57 -2.15 -0.70
C PHE A 154 -0.20 -2.13 0.80
N GLY A 155 -1.17 -2.38 1.69
CA GLY A 155 -0.93 -2.32 3.13
C GLY A 155 0.12 -3.30 3.63
N LYS A 156 0.16 -4.53 3.09
CA LYS A 156 1.21 -5.50 3.44
C LYS A 156 2.55 -5.08 2.84
N ASN A 157 2.61 -4.75 1.55
CA ASN A 157 3.84 -4.43 0.84
C ASN A 157 4.51 -3.19 1.44
N TYR A 158 3.73 -2.16 1.78
CA TYR A 158 4.22 -0.96 2.46
C TYR A 158 4.95 -1.30 3.77
N LEU A 159 4.32 -2.11 4.63
CA LEU A 159 4.97 -2.55 5.86
C LEU A 159 6.20 -3.41 5.57
N MET A 160 6.12 -4.32 4.60
CA MET A 160 7.21 -5.23 4.23
C MET A 160 8.47 -4.49 3.77
N GLU A 161 8.30 -3.38 3.05
CA GLU A 161 9.43 -2.58 2.57
C GLU A 161 10.06 -1.70 3.65
N GLY A 162 9.43 -1.60 4.82
CA GLY A 162 9.95 -0.88 5.98
C GLY A 162 9.10 0.31 6.40
N GLY A 163 7.97 0.55 5.75
CA GLY A 163 7.03 1.59 6.15
C GLY A 163 6.48 1.36 7.55
N ASP A 164 6.20 2.45 8.26
CA ASP A 164 5.70 2.41 9.62
C ASP A 164 4.16 2.28 9.66
N LEU A 165 3.65 1.79 10.80
CA LEU A 165 2.23 1.50 10.97
C LEU A 165 1.37 2.77 11.03
N ARG A 166 1.93 3.90 11.49
CA ARG A 166 1.19 5.14 11.71
C ARG A 166 0.97 5.87 10.39
N SER A 167 2.02 6.03 9.59
CA SER A 167 1.92 6.57 8.23
C SER A 167 0.97 5.72 7.38
N LEU A 168 1.05 4.39 7.49
CA LEU A 168 0.11 3.51 6.79
C LEU A 168 -1.35 3.72 7.23
N GLN A 169 -1.61 3.94 8.52
CA GLN A 169 -2.95 4.23 9.03
C GLN A 169 -3.53 5.50 8.42
N GLU A 170 -2.71 6.55 8.36
CA GLU A 170 -3.08 7.84 7.83
C GLU A 170 -3.36 7.73 6.32
N ILE A 171 -2.44 7.16 5.54
CA ILE A 171 -2.60 6.91 4.10
C ILE A 171 -3.88 6.09 3.79
N MET A 172 -4.13 5.03 4.56
CA MET A 172 -5.29 4.18 4.36
C MET A 172 -6.58 4.79 4.92
N GLY A 173 -6.52 5.77 5.82
CA GLY A 173 -7.69 6.31 6.51
C GLY A 173 -8.41 5.25 7.33
N HIS A 174 -7.67 4.52 8.17
CA HIS A 174 -8.25 3.59 9.15
C HIS A 174 -8.46 4.30 10.48
N THR A 175 -9.70 4.35 10.95
CA THR A 175 -10.05 4.91 12.27
C THR A 175 -9.67 4.00 13.44
N ASP A 176 -9.44 2.71 13.19
CA ASP A 176 -9.04 1.73 14.21
C ASP A 176 -7.71 1.08 13.83
N ILE A 177 -6.73 1.17 14.73
CA ILE A 177 -5.42 0.51 14.67
C ILE A 177 -5.55 -0.99 14.41
N LYS A 178 -6.60 -1.65 14.92
CA LYS A 178 -6.88 -3.08 14.70
C LYS A 178 -7.06 -3.41 13.21
N THR A 179 -7.52 -2.47 12.40
CA THR A 179 -7.64 -2.67 10.94
C THR A 179 -6.26 -2.69 10.30
N THR A 180 -5.31 -1.91 10.81
CA THR A 180 -3.95 -1.87 10.29
C THR A 180 -3.07 -2.97 10.87
N GLN A 181 -3.31 -3.40 12.12
CA GLN A 181 -2.68 -4.58 12.72
C GLN A 181 -2.92 -5.87 11.91
N LYS A 182 -4.00 -5.95 11.13
CA LYS A 182 -4.24 -7.07 10.20
C LYS A 182 -3.17 -7.17 9.11
N TYR A 183 -2.50 -6.08 8.74
CA TYR A 183 -1.39 -6.08 7.78
C TYR A 183 -0.04 -6.38 8.45
N ALA A 184 0.08 -6.12 9.75
CA ALA A 184 1.29 -6.41 10.54
C ALA A 184 1.41 -7.88 10.97
N ALA A 185 0.44 -8.74 10.61
CA ALA A 185 0.52 -10.18 10.80
C ALA A 185 1.52 -10.78 9.80
N LEU A 186 2.80 -10.54 10.05
CA LEU A 186 3.93 -11.04 9.28
C LEU A 186 4.13 -12.53 9.57
N ASN A 187 4.48 -13.31 8.55
CA ASN A 187 4.94 -14.68 8.76
C ASN A 187 6.42 -14.66 9.25
N LEU A 188 6.93 -15.79 9.76
CA LEU A 188 8.31 -15.84 10.28
C LEU A 188 9.35 -15.46 9.22
N THR A 189 9.14 -15.84 7.96
CA THR A 189 10.01 -15.46 6.83
C THR A 189 10.08 -13.94 6.63
N ASP A 190 8.96 -13.25 6.76
CA ASP A 190 8.86 -11.78 6.65
C ASP A 190 9.59 -11.11 7.82
N ILE A 191 9.44 -11.65 9.02
CA ILE A 191 10.16 -11.18 10.23
C ILE A 191 11.67 -11.33 10.06
N ILE A 192 12.14 -12.48 9.57
CA ILE A 192 13.56 -12.72 9.29
C ILE A 192 14.08 -11.73 8.24
N LYS A 193 13.33 -11.47 7.16
CA LYS A 193 13.72 -10.52 6.11
C LYS A 193 13.86 -9.10 6.68
N LYS A 194 12.92 -8.66 7.50
CA LYS A 194 12.99 -7.36 8.18
C LYS A 194 14.15 -7.29 9.17
N HIS A 195 14.34 -8.32 9.99
CA HIS A 195 15.47 -8.39 10.93
C HIS A 195 16.81 -8.27 10.19
N ARG A 196 17.00 -8.98 9.06
CA ARG A 196 18.20 -8.84 8.23
C ARG A 196 18.39 -7.44 7.66
N LYS A 197 17.31 -6.72 7.33
CA LYS A 197 17.37 -5.36 6.76
C LYS A 197 17.66 -4.29 7.83
N PHE A 198 17.04 -4.40 9.00
CA PHE A 198 17.01 -3.37 10.04
C PHE A 198 17.77 -3.75 11.33
N SER A 199 18.50 -4.87 11.36
CA SER A 199 19.31 -5.25 12.53
C SER A 199 20.36 -4.15 12.80
N PRO A 200 20.48 -3.66 14.05
CA PRO A 200 21.50 -2.68 14.43
C PRO A 200 22.93 -3.15 14.12
N LEU A 201 23.18 -4.47 14.10
CA LEU A 201 24.48 -5.03 13.73
C LEU A 201 24.91 -4.63 12.31
N ARG A 202 23.98 -4.39 11.38
CA ARG A 202 24.34 -3.87 10.05
C ARG A 202 24.91 -2.46 10.13
N ALA A 203 24.32 -1.57 10.93
CA ALA A 203 24.82 -0.22 11.09
C ALA A 203 26.20 -0.22 11.78
N VAL A 204 26.38 -1.09 12.78
CA VAL A 204 27.68 -1.29 13.45
C VAL A 204 28.74 -1.83 12.48
N HIS A 205 28.41 -2.83 11.66
CA HIS A 205 29.35 -3.33 10.65
C HIS A 205 29.65 -2.32 9.55
N ALA A 206 28.65 -1.55 9.10
CA ALA A 206 28.88 -0.48 8.13
C ALA A 206 29.80 0.62 8.68
N ALA A 207 29.57 1.05 9.93
CA ALA A 207 30.43 2.02 10.60
C ALA A 207 31.85 1.47 10.86
N ALA A 208 31.98 0.18 11.19
CA ALA A 208 33.27 -0.48 11.33
C ALA A 208 34.01 -0.62 9.99
N GLN A 209 33.29 -0.88 8.89
CA GLN A 209 33.86 -0.89 7.55
C GLN A 209 34.29 0.52 7.10
N GLU A 210 33.49 1.54 7.34
CA GLU A 210 33.88 2.94 7.09
C GLU A 210 35.09 3.36 7.92
N SER A 211 35.18 2.90 9.18
CA SER A 211 36.35 3.10 10.05
C SER A 211 37.59 2.33 9.58
N LEU A 212 37.43 1.18 8.93
CA LEU A 212 38.53 0.39 8.34
C LEU A 212 39.07 1.02 7.05
N PHE A 213 38.26 1.83 6.37
CA PHE A 213 38.63 2.57 5.16
C PHE A 213 38.91 4.06 5.42
N ASP A 214 39.22 4.45 6.66
CA ASP A 214 39.55 5.85 7.00
C ASP A 214 40.68 6.35 6.08
N THR A 215 40.23 7.13 5.10
CA THR A 215 40.95 7.39 3.86
C THR A 215 42.19 8.23 4.13
N ALA A 216 42.24 8.91 5.28
CA ALA A 216 43.35 9.74 5.70
C ALA A 216 44.61 8.94 6.10
N GLN A 217 44.48 7.70 6.55
CA GLN A 217 45.64 6.85 6.88
C GLN A 217 46.14 6.10 5.65
N VAL A 218 45.23 5.55 4.85
CA VAL A 218 45.57 4.88 3.58
C VAL A 218 46.18 5.85 2.57
N VAL A 219 45.69 7.09 2.49
CA VAL A 219 46.28 8.13 1.62
C VAL A 219 47.65 8.56 2.15
N ARG A 220 47.84 8.71 3.47
CA ARG A 220 49.15 9.04 4.05
C ARG A 220 50.19 7.93 3.84
N GLU A 221 49.79 6.67 3.98
CA GLU A 221 50.65 5.52 3.73
C GLU A 221 50.99 5.40 2.23
N ALA A 222 50.02 5.62 1.34
CA ALA A 222 50.25 5.65 -0.11
C ALA A 222 51.18 6.81 -0.53
N GLU A 223 51.00 8.01 0.04
CA GLU A 223 51.87 9.17 -0.21
C GLU A 223 53.29 8.97 0.32
N ALA A 224 53.47 8.29 1.45
CA ALA A 224 54.78 7.96 2.01
C ALA A 224 55.55 6.99 1.09
N ILE A 225 54.90 5.93 0.61
CA ILE A 225 55.49 4.94 -0.31
C ILE A 225 55.91 5.60 -1.63
N VAL A 226 55.08 6.49 -2.17
CA VAL A 226 55.39 7.21 -3.41
C VAL A 226 56.56 8.19 -3.23
N ASN A 227 56.72 8.78 -2.04
CA ASN A 227 57.82 9.70 -1.75
C ASN A 227 59.15 8.98 -1.45
N GLU A 228 59.12 7.78 -0.86
CA GLU A 228 60.31 6.94 -0.71
C GLU A 228 60.83 6.47 -2.07
N ALA A 229 59.94 6.03 -2.96
CA ALA A 229 60.31 5.62 -4.32
C ALA A 229 60.92 6.76 -5.17
N LYS A 230 60.64 8.03 -4.84
CA LYS A 230 61.23 9.21 -5.50
C LYS A 230 62.59 9.64 -4.93
N LYS A 231 63.00 9.12 -3.77
CA LYS A 231 64.29 9.45 -3.16
C LYS A 231 65.41 8.47 -3.53
N GLU A 232 65.07 7.32 -4.10
CA GLU A 232 66.01 6.25 -4.48
C GLU A 232 66.34 6.22 -5.98
N GLY A 233 65.87 7.18 -6.78
CA GLY A 233 66.19 7.34 -8.21
C GLY A 233 66.73 8.72 -8.52
#